data_AF-A0A9W9P9Y3-F1
#
_entry.id   AF-A0A9W9P9Y3-F1
#
_cell.length_a   1.000
_cell.length_b   1.000
_cell.length_c   1.000
_cell.angle_alpha   90.00
_cell.angle_beta   90.00
_cell.angle_gamma   90.00
#
_symmetry.space_group_name_H-M   'P 1'
#
loop_
_entity.id
_entity.type
_entity.pdbx_description
1 polymer ?
#
loop_
_entity_poly.entity_id
_entity_poly.type
_entity_poly.pdbx_seq_one_letter_code
_entity_poly.pdbx_strand_id
1 'polypeptide(L)'
;MATLSPGHQRPARTSYATRSRSTSIPASTLWQRANNQPSLADKAANQQYLTPQEEQALVGYVLRLADNGYPLPVKFLRSLAVVIVRQRSSIFQARDPSLKVRPPGKNWPQGFYRRHPELRARRLRAIDWKRDDRQIEDKVRHWFAIIGQELADATVLPENVYNMDEPGVLLSVLNSIKVLVGKNDLRKHRRTTVKRTLVTAIECISADGRFLHPLIIWPAATHRSSWTTHATPGWHYACSKTGYTNTEISLYWIKHVFDPQTRDRAGGRPRLLICDGFGTHESLEVLKFCFANRIILCRLPSHTSHKLQPCDVGVFSPLKTAYRAQLEQACRAGVNNIGKPHFTYLYGRARAEAFTPRNIRSAWSRSGLFPFDPSRVLRDIQASRPEAQITVPILGRAAEQVFAERTLLLEENRILFEQNNEKTSRQSSGQTVVGHAKVMSYDDIVEAQRRRDLAAAKPSSTHKRRSKAENQLLSKMEEKRKAEQEIQVWDMNDYCSVLDLQNHLTV
;
A
#
# COMPACT_ATOMS: atom_id res chain seq x y z
N MET A 1 -3.02 22.75 -95.69
CA MET A 1 -2.89 23.28 -94.32
C MET A 1 -3.72 22.41 -93.38
N ALA A 2 -3.08 21.52 -92.65
CA ALA A 2 -3.67 20.86 -91.49
C ALA A 2 -2.55 20.68 -90.47
N THR A 3 -2.74 21.34 -89.34
CA THR A 3 -1.82 21.61 -88.25
C THR A 3 -1.45 20.34 -87.50
N LEU A 4 -0.14 20.06 -87.41
CA LEU A 4 0.43 19.11 -86.46
C LEU A 4 0.25 19.64 -85.04
N SER A 5 -0.41 18.86 -84.17
CA SER A 5 -0.49 19.12 -82.73
C SER A 5 0.91 19.15 -82.09
N PRO A 6 1.19 20.07 -81.15
CA PRO A 6 2.45 20.05 -80.42
C PRO A 6 2.48 18.83 -79.52
N GLY A 7 3.53 18.02 -79.68
CA GLY A 7 3.82 16.90 -78.79
C GLY A 7 3.86 17.36 -77.33
N HIS A 8 3.28 16.55 -76.45
CA HIS A 8 3.53 16.60 -75.02
C HIS A 8 5.06 16.65 -74.78
N GLN A 9 5.59 17.83 -74.48
CA GLN A 9 6.95 17.97 -73.99
C GLN A 9 7.01 17.21 -72.67
N ARG A 10 7.68 16.05 -72.66
CA ARG A 10 8.17 15.47 -71.41
C ARG A 10 8.97 16.56 -70.70
N PRO A 11 8.69 16.89 -69.43
CA PRO A 11 9.43 17.93 -68.75
C PRO A 11 10.91 17.57 -68.82
N ALA A 12 11.73 18.52 -69.30
CA ALA A 12 13.16 18.33 -69.43
C ALA A 12 13.68 17.76 -68.11
N ARG A 13 14.33 16.58 -68.17
CA ARG A 13 14.99 15.98 -67.01
C ARG A 13 16.12 16.91 -66.58
N THR A 14 15.78 17.88 -65.73
CA THR A 14 16.74 18.81 -65.16
C THR A 14 17.71 17.98 -64.32
N SER A 15 19.00 18.08 -64.66
CA SER A 15 20.03 17.35 -63.93
C SER A 15 19.99 17.72 -62.45
N TYR A 16 20.38 16.80 -61.57
CA TYR A 16 20.45 17.07 -60.13
C TYR A 16 21.35 18.28 -59.82
N ALA A 17 22.36 18.55 -60.65
CA ALA A 17 23.21 19.73 -60.56
C ALA A 17 22.44 21.03 -60.85
N THR A 18 21.55 21.05 -61.85
CA THR A 18 20.70 22.21 -62.16
C THR A 18 19.70 22.49 -61.02
N ARG A 19 19.06 21.44 -60.49
CA ARG A 19 18.13 21.56 -59.35
C ARG A 19 18.84 21.96 -58.06
N SER A 20 20.09 21.52 -57.86
CA SER A 20 20.90 21.89 -56.71
C SER A 20 21.19 23.40 -56.67
N ARG A 21 21.50 24.01 -57.83
CA ARG A 21 21.76 25.45 -57.95
C ARG A 21 20.51 26.30 -57.65
N SER A 22 19.32 25.82 -58.01
CA SER A 22 18.08 26.57 -57.80
C SER A 22 17.47 26.39 -56.40
N THR A 23 17.79 25.28 -55.71
CA THR A 23 17.20 24.95 -54.40
C THR A 23 18.19 25.08 -53.25
N SER A 24 19.48 25.30 -53.54
CA SER A 24 20.58 25.27 -52.57
C SER A 24 20.71 23.95 -51.80
N ILE A 25 20.06 22.88 -52.27
CA ILE A 25 20.17 21.52 -51.73
C ILE A 25 21.26 20.79 -52.52
N PRO A 26 22.24 20.11 -51.90
CA PRO A 26 23.28 19.39 -52.61
C PRO A 26 22.72 18.38 -53.62
N ALA A 27 23.31 18.31 -54.82
CA ALA A 27 22.89 17.39 -55.89
C ALA A 27 22.89 15.91 -55.45
N SER A 28 23.81 15.54 -54.55
CA SER A 28 23.87 14.22 -53.92
C SER A 28 22.64 13.91 -53.07
N THR A 29 22.13 14.88 -52.31
CA THR A 29 20.91 14.75 -51.49
C THR A 29 19.67 14.57 -52.37
N LEU A 30 19.58 15.33 -53.47
CA LEU A 30 18.49 15.21 -54.44
C LEU A 30 18.49 13.83 -55.14
N TRP A 31 19.68 13.34 -55.52
CA TRP A 31 19.85 12.01 -56.08
C TRP A 31 19.48 10.90 -55.08
N GLN A 32 19.90 11.03 -53.82
CA GLN A 32 19.55 10.09 -52.75
C GLN A 32 18.03 10.01 -52.56
N ARG A 33 17.34 11.16 -52.49
CA ARG A 33 15.87 11.19 -52.35
C ARG A 33 15.15 10.62 -53.56
N ALA A 34 15.62 10.91 -54.78
CA ALA A 34 15.05 10.36 -56.01
C ALA A 34 15.20 8.84 -56.12
N ASN A 35 16.22 8.27 -55.46
CA ASN A 35 16.44 6.82 -55.36
C ASN A 35 15.87 6.21 -54.05
N ASN A 36 14.87 6.86 -53.44
CA ASN A 36 14.18 6.40 -52.24
C ASN A 36 15.10 6.11 -51.04
N GLN A 37 16.29 6.73 -50.98
CA GLN A 37 17.11 6.64 -49.78
C GLN A 37 16.47 7.47 -48.65
N PRO A 38 16.27 6.89 -47.45
CA PRO A 38 15.72 7.63 -46.32
C PRO A 38 16.66 8.73 -45.85
N SER A 39 16.13 9.77 -45.21
CA SER A 39 16.96 10.87 -44.72
C SER A 39 17.90 10.42 -43.61
N LEU A 40 18.97 11.17 -43.36
CA LEU A 40 19.79 10.91 -42.18
C LEU A 40 18.95 11.00 -40.90
N ALA A 41 17.95 11.89 -40.87
CA ALA A 41 16.99 11.99 -39.78
C ALA A 41 16.09 10.74 -39.69
N ASP A 42 15.58 10.21 -40.81
CA ASP A 42 14.74 9.00 -40.84
C ASP A 42 15.55 7.75 -40.46
N LYS A 43 16.79 7.66 -40.95
CA LYS A 43 17.73 6.59 -40.57
C LYS A 43 18.03 6.66 -39.07
N ALA A 44 18.23 7.85 -38.51
CA ALA A 44 18.45 8.04 -37.09
C ALA A 44 17.20 7.72 -36.25
N ALA A 45 16.00 8.11 -36.72
CA ALA A 45 14.73 7.78 -36.08
C ALA A 45 14.49 6.26 -36.02
N ASN A 46 14.79 5.55 -37.11
CA ASN A 46 14.68 4.09 -37.18
C ASN A 46 15.71 3.35 -36.31
N GLN A 47 16.76 4.02 -35.87
CA GLN A 47 17.78 3.49 -34.96
C GLN A 47 17.53 3.86 -33.48
N GLN A 48 16.45 4.58 -33.18
CA GLN A 48 16.11 4.94 -31.81
C GLN A 48 15.69 3.70 -30.99
N TYR A 49 15.93 3.78 -29.69
CA TYR A 49 15.57 2.72 -28.76
C TYR A 49 14.05 2.52 -28.65
N LEU A 50 13.32 3.63 -28.70
CA LEU A 50 11.87 3.69 -28.78
C LEU A 50 11.50 4.22 -30.17
N THR A 51 10.39 3.75 -30.72
CA THR A 51 9.77 4.34 -31.91
C THR A 51 9.30 5.77 -31.61
N PRO A 52 9.13 6.63 -32.62
CA PRO A 52 8.62 7.99 -32.40
C PRO A 52 7.28 8.03 -31.63
N GLN A 53 6.38 7.09 -31.90
CA GLN A 53 5.09 6.96 -31.21
C GLN A 53 5.26 6.56 -29.73
N GLU A 54 6.17 5.63 -29.44
CA GLU A 54 6.51 5.23 -28.07
C GLU A 54 7.21 6.36 -27.31
N GLU A 55 8.12 7.11 -27.95
CA GLU A 55 8.73 8.30 -27.33
C GLU A 55 7.63 9.32 -26.99
N GLN A 56 6.71 9.62 -27.91
CA GLN A 56 5.62 10.57 -27.67
C GLN A 56 4.68 10.11 -26.54
N ALA A 57 4.35 8.82 -26.49
CA ALA A 57 3.57 8.26 -25.40
C ALA A 57 4.28 8.38 -24.05
N LEU A 58 5.60 8.16 -24.01
CA LEU A 58 6.41 8.35 -22.81
C LEU A 58 6.46 9.82 -22.39
N VAL A 59 6.57 10.76 -23.34
CA VAL A 59 6.49 12.21 -23.05
C VAL A 59 5.15 12.55 -22.39
N GLY A 60 4.04 12.13 -23.00
CA GLY A 60 2.69 12.35 -22.45
C GLY A 60 2.54 11.77 -21.05
N TYR A 61 3.08 10.57 -20.81
CA TYR A 61 3.08 9.96 -19.48
C TYR A 61 3.91 10.76 -18.46
N VAL A 62 5.09 11.25 -18.83
CA VAL A 62 5.96 12.05 -17.94
C VAL A 62 5.29 13.37 -17.55
N LEU A 63 4.66 14.05 -18.51
CA LEU A 63 3.91 15.29 -18.25
C LEU A 63 2.72 15.01 -17.34
N ARG A 64 1.89 14.01 -17.66
CA ARG A 64 0.74 13.60 -16.85
C ARG A 64 1.14 13.24 -15.41
N LEU A 65 2.25 12.53 -15.23
CA LEU A 65 2.78 12.23 -13.89
C LEU A 65 3.18 13.49 -13.12
N ALA A 66 3.84 14.44 -13.78
CA ALA A 66 4.24 15.69 -13.16
C ALA A 66 3.04 16.54 -12.74
N ASP A 67 2.04 16.67 -13.61
CA ASP A 67 0.80 17.40 -13.36
C ASP A 67 0.03 16.78 -12.19
N ASN A 68 -0.04 15.45 -12.14
CA ASN A 68 -0.63 14.69 -11.04
C ASN A 68 0.22 14.67 -9.75
N GLY A 69 1.26 15.50 -9.68
CA GLY A 69 2.07 15.72 -8.48
C GLY A 69 3.19 14.70 -8.25
N TYR A 70 3.50 13.84 -9.23
CA TYR A 70 4.59 12.83 -9.18
C TYR A 70 5.64 13.06 -10.29
N PRO A 71 6.37 14.20 -10.29
CA PRO A 71 7.38 14.47 -11.30
C PRO A 71 8.43 13.35 -11.37
N LEU A 72 8.63 12.78 -12.56
CA LEU A 72 9.49 11.62 -12.74
C LEU A 72 10.98 12.00 -12.60
N PRO A 73 11.74 11.35 -11.69
CA PRO A 73 13.19 11.50 -11.66
C PRO A 73 13.84 11.03 -12.98
N VAL A 74 14.74 11.83 -13.56
CA VAL A 74 15.43 11.54 -14.83
C VAL A 74 16.08 10.14 -14.84
N LYS A 75 16.61 9.70 -13.69
CA LYS A 75 17.22 8.37 -13.52
C LYS A 75 16.26 7.20 -13.83
N PHE A 76 14.95 7.41 -13.76
CA PHE A 76 13.93 6.38 -13.98
C PHE A 76 13.51 6.23 -15.45
N LEU A 77 13.81 7.22 -16.32
CA LEU A 77 13.43 7.20 -17.73
C LEU A 77 13.91 5.95 -18.48
N ARG A 78 15.16 5.53 -18.24
CA ARG A 78 15.75 4.33 -18.88
C ARG A 78 14.96 3.08 -18.54
N SER A 79 14.46 2.99 -17.32
CA SER A 79 13.72 1.83 -16.83
C SER A 79 12.31 1.79 -17.39
N LEU A 80 11.65 2.94 -17.56
CA LEU A 80 10.35 3.01 -18.24
C LEU A 80 10.47 2.65 -19.73
N ALA A 81 11.53 3.12 -20.40
CA ALA A 81 11.79 2.73 -21.79
C ALA A 81 11.94 1.20 -21.95
N VAL A 82 12.60 0.53 -20.99
CA VAL A 82 12.69 -0.95 -20.99
C VAL A 82 11.33 -1.60 -20.82
N VAL A 83 10.43 -1.03 -20.01
CA VAL A 83 9.05 -1.56 -19.86
C VAL A 83 8.31 -1.49 -21.19
N ILE A 84 8.40 -0.37 -21.91
CA ILE A 84 7.77 -0.20 -23.24
C ILE A 84 8.29 -1.25 -24.22
N VAL A 85 9.62 -1.40 -24.34
CA VAL A 85 10.22 -2.37 -25.26
C VAL A 85 9.82 -3.81 -24.92
N ARG A 86 9.73 -4.16 -23.63
CA ARG A 86 9.27 -5.49 -23.21
C ARG A 86 7.81 -5.73 -23.60
N GLN A 87 6.93 -4.76 -23.38
CA GLN A 87 5.53 -4.87 -23.76
C GLN A 87 5.36 -5.02 -25.27
N ARG A 88 6.14 -4.27 -26.07
CA ARG A 88 6.20 -4.42 -27.52
C ARG A 88 6.55 -5.86 -27.90
N SER A 89 7.63 -6.42 -27.34
CA SER A 89 8.05 -7.80 -27.63
C SER A 89 6.98 -8.84 -27.28
N SER A 90 6.25 -8.66 -26.18
CA SER A 90 5.13 -9.54 -25.80
C SER A 90 3.97 -9.49 -26.80
N ILE A 91 3.60 -8.30 -27.29
CA ILE A 91 2.51 -8.11 -28.27
C ILE A 91 2.84 -8.79 -29.59
N PHE A 92 4.09 -8.69 -30.05
CA PHE A 92 4.53 -9.28 -31.31
C PHE A 92 4.92 -10.76 -31.21
N GLN A 93 4.62 -11.44 -30.10
CA GLN A 93 5.00 -12.84 -29.82
C GLN A 93 6.48 -13.13 -30.13
N ALA A 94 7.37 -12.15 -29.89
CA ALA A 94 8.79 -12.35 -30.10
C ALA A 94 9.27 -13.44 -29.13
N ARG A 95 9.66 -14.58 -29.69
CA ARG A 95 10.07 -15.80 -28.98
C ARG A 95 11.24 -15.52 -28.06
N ASP A 96 10.99 -15.30 -26.77
CA ASP A 96 11.79 -15.73 -25.60
C ASP A 96 11.54 -14.81 -24.38
N PRO A 97 10.79 -15.26 -23.36
CA PRO A 97 10.61 -14.55 -22.08
C PRO A 97 11.92 -14.28 -21.30
N SER A 98 13.02 -14.93 -21.67
CA SER A 98 14.36 -14.77 -21.05
C SER A 98 15.23 -13.71 -21.73
N LEU A 99 14.76 -13.09 -22.82
CA LEU A 99 15.52 -12.13 -23.60
C LEU A 99 15.84 -10.88 -22.75
N LYS A 100 17.09 -10.79 -22.32
CA LYS A 100 17.60 -9.66 -21.51
C LYS A 100 17.60 -8.39 -22.36
N VAL A 101 16.48 -7.68 -22.38
CA VAL A 101 16.38 -6.34 -22.97
C VAL A 101 17.34 -5.42 -22.22
N ARG A 102 18.40 -4.99 -22.91
CA ARG A 102 19.39 -4.07 -22.34
C ARG A 102 18.76 -2.68 -22.22
N PRO A 103 18.95 -1.98 -21.09
CA PRO A 103 18.50 -0.60 -20.97
C PRO A 103 19.25 0.30 -21.96
N PRO A 104 18.64 1.41 -22.40
CA PRO A 104 19.32 2.36 -23.28
C PRO A 104 20.55 2.94 -22.58
N GLY A 105 21.52 3.48 -23.33
CA GLY A 105 22.78 3.99 -22.78
C GLY A 105 22.60 5.10 -21.72
N LYS A 106 23.63 5.37 -20.91
CA LYS A 106 23.57 6.35 -19.81
C LYS A 106 23.20 7.78 -20.24
N ASN A 107 23.54 8.16 -21.47
CA ASN A 107 23.26 9.47 -22.05
C ASN A 107 21.89 9.54 -22.77
N TRP A 108 21.18 8.42 -22.89
CA TRP A 108 19.90 8.38 -23.59
C TRP A 108 18.84 9.32 -22.98
N PRO A 109 18.69 9.43 -21.63
CA PRO A 109 17.75 10.38 -21.05
C PRO A 109 18.02 11.83 -21.48
N GLN A 110 19.30 12.23 -21.56
CA GLN A 110 19.68 13.55 -22.02
C GLN A 110 19.36 13.78 -23.50
N GLY A 111 19.56 12.76 -24.34
CA GLY A 111 19.10 12.80 -25.73
C GLY A 111 17.58 12.91 -25.82
N PHE A 112 16.85 12.17 -24.99
CA PHE A 112 15.39 12.13 -24.97
C PHE A 112 14.80 13.52 -24.70
N TYR A 113 15.09 14.16 -23.57
CA TYR A 113 14.54 15.49 -23.28
C TYR A 113 15.17 16.63 -24.13
N ARG A 114 16.22 16.36 -24.92
CA ARG A 114 16.71 17.30 -25.95
C ARG A 114 15.88 17.23 -27.23
N ARG A 115 15.34 16.06 -27.56
CA ARG A 115 14.43 15.86 -28.72
C ARG A 115 13.02 16.38 -28.44
N HIS A 116 12.62 16.40 -27.17
CA HIS A 116 11.27 16.78 -26.71
C HIS A 116 11.33 18.06 -25.88
N PRO A 117 11.28 19.26 -26.51
CA PRO A 117 11.43 20.55 -25.84
C PRO A 117 10.33 20.88 -24.81
N GLU A 118 9.20 20.17 -24.86
CA GLU A 118 8.15 20.20 -23.83
C GLU A 118 8.63 19.66 -22.47
N LEU A 119 9.71 18.87 -22.45
CA LEU A 119 10.32 18.36 -21.23
C LEU A 119 11.55 19.18 -20.85
N ARG A 120 11.65 19.51 -19.56
CA ARG A 120 12.85 20.16 -19.01
C ARG A 120 13.27 19.52 -17.69
N ALA A 121 14.51 19.03 -17.65
CA ALA A 121 15.11 18.59 -16.41
C ALA A 121 15.34 19.79 -15.47
N ARG A 122 14.77 19.74 -14.26
CA ARG A 122 14.95 20.74 -13.20
C ARG A 122 15.21 20.03 -11.86
N ARG A 123 15.95 20.68 -10.95
CA ARG A 123 16.01 20.24 -9.54
C ARG A 123 14.85 20.86 -8.79
N LEU A 124 14.03 20.03 -8.17
CA LEU A 124 13.01 20.46 -7.23
C LEU A 124 13.64 20.51 -5.82
N ARG A 125 13.41 21.60 -5.09
CA ARG A 125 13.80 21.70 -3.67
C ARG A 125 12.56 21.45 -2.82
N ALA A 126 12.73 20.68 -1.75
CA ALA A 126 11.71 20.60 -0.71
C ALA A 126 11.56 21.99 -0.09
N ILE A 127 10.33 22.50 -0.06
CA ILE A 127 9.99 23.74 0.62
C ILE A 127 9.12 23.33 1.80
N ASP A 128 9.48 23.82 2.99
CA ASP A 128 8.66 23.68 4.19
C ASP A 128 7.62 24.81 4.17
N TRP A 129 6.34 24.45 4.03
CA TRP A 129 5.28 25.41 3.77
C TRP A 129 4.53 25.73 5.07
N LYS A 130 4.57 27.00 5.49
CA LYS A 130 3.72 27.50 6.58
C LYS A 130 2.25 27.53 6.13
N ARG A 131 1.33 27.25 7.08
CA ARG A 131 -0.12 27.21 6.88
C ARG A 131 -0.69 28.61 6.67
N ASP A 132 -0.73 29.08 5.42
CA ASP A 132 -1.52 30.25 5.02
C ASP A 132 -2.71 29.77 4.17
N ASP A 133 -3.93 30.07 4.61
CA ASP A 133 -5.17 29.61 3.98
C ASP A 133 -5.34 30.14 2.55
N ARG A 134 -4.80 31.33 2.24
CA ARG A 134 -4.81 31.87 0.87
C ARG A 134 -4.05 30.97 -0.10
N GLN A 135 -2.95 30.38 0.36
CA GLN A 135 -2.15 29.46 -0.46
C GLN A 135 -2.82 28.08 -0.60
N ILE A 136 -3.75 27.71 0.28
CA ILE A 136 -4.49 26.45 0.19
C ILE A 136 -5.54 26.52 -0.91
N GLU A 137 -6.28 27.63 -1.01
CA GLU A 137 -7.32 27.79 -2.03
C GLU A 137 -6.75 27.66 -3.45
N ASP A 138 -5.67 28.37 -3.77
CA ASP A 138 -5.03 28.32 -5.09
C ASP A 138 -4.52 26.91 -5.43
N LYS A 139 -3.93 26.21 -4.45
CA LYS A 139 -3.48 24.82 -4.62
C LYS A 139 -4.64 23.88 -4.91
N VAL A 140 -5.74 24.03 -4.17
CA VAL A 140 -6.95 23.23 -4.35
C VAL A 140 -7.59 23.50 -5.70
N ARG A 141 -7.68 24.77 -6.12
CA ARG A 141 -8.18 25.16 -7.46
C ARG A 141 -7.33 24.56 -8.57
N HIS A 142 -6.02 24.71 -8.49
CA HIS A 142 -5.10 24.14 -9.47
C HIS A 142 -5.21 22.62 -9.53
N TRP A 143 -5.25 21.95 -8.37
CA TRP A 143 -5.41 20.50 -8.31
C TRP A 143 -6.73 20.03 -8.91
N PHE A 144 -7.85 20.70 -8.61
CA PHE A 144 -9.13 20.40 -9.24
C PHE A 144 -9.10 20.59 -10.76
N ALA A 145 -8.37 21.58 -11.27
CA ALA A 145 -8.22 21.76 -12.71
C ALA A 145 -7.45 20.59 -13.35
N ILE A 146 -6.45 20.04 -12.67
CA ILE A 146 -5.67 18.89 -13.16
C ILE A 146 -6.49 17.59 -13.06
N ILE A 147 -6.97 17.24 -11.87
CA ILE A 147 -7.73 15.99 -11.68
C ILE A 147 -9.06 16.01 -12.43
N GLY A 148 -9.65 17.19 -12.65
CA GLY A 148 -10.85 17.33 -13.47
C GLY A 148 -10.65 16.87 -14.91
N GLN A 149 -9.45 17.03 -15.48
CA GLN A 149 -9.11 16.52 -16.80
C GLN A 149 -9.03 14.98 -16.80
N GLU A 150 -8.45 14.41 -15.74
CA GLU A 150 -8.38 12.95 -15.54
C GLU A 150 -9.77 12.32 -15.41
N LEU A 151 -10.67 12.99 -14.69
CA LEU A 151 -12.04 12.54 -14.46
C LEU A 151 -12.97 12.77 -15.66
N ALA A 152 -12.63 13.71 -16.55
CA ALA A 152 -13.36 13.95 -17.79
C ALA A 152 -12.99 12.98 -18.92
N ASP A 153 -11.87 12.25 -18.80
CA ASP A 153 -11.47 11.22 -19.73
C ASP A 153 -12.48 10.07 -19.74
N ALA A 154 -13.16 9.87 -20.87
CA ALA A 154 -14.19 8.83 -21.03
C ALA A 154 -13.66 7.40 -20.82
N THR A 155 -12.34 7.19 -20.86
CA THR A 155 -11.72 5.90 -20.54
C THR A 155 -11.62 5.65 -19.03
N VAL A 156 -11.63 6.71 -18.21
CA VAL A 156 -11.59 6.63 -16.75
C VAL A 156 -13.02 6.57 -16.21
N LEU A 157 -13.54 5.36 -16.08
CA LEU A 157 -14.87 5.16 -15.52
C LEU A 157 -14.88 5.47 -14.02
N PRO A 158 -16.00 5.98 -13.45
CA PRO A 158 -16.12 6.24 -12.01
C PRO A 158 -15.80 5.01 -11.15
N GLU A 159 -16.22 3.83 -11.58
CA GLU A 159 -15.91 2.55 -10.91
C GLU A 159 -14.41 2.17 -10.93
N ASN A 160 -13.60 2.87 -11.72
CA ASN A 160 -12.14 2.73 -11.81
C ASN A 160 -11.39 3.87 -11.13
N VAL A 161 -12.09 4.74 -10.38
CA VAL A 161 -11.47 5.79 -9.58
C VAL A 161 -11.49 5.39 -8.11
N TYR A 162 -10.31 5.44 -7.51
CA TYR A 162 -10.03 4.93 -6.17
C TYR A 162 -9.34 5.97 -5.32
N ASN A 163 -9.68 6.00 -4.04
CA ASN A 163 -9.00 6.78 -3.03
C ASN A 163 -8.38 5.83 -2.01
N MET A 164 -7.10 6.01 -1.70
CA MET A 164 -6.37 5.20 -0.73
C MET A 164 -5.77 6.09 0.35
N ASP A 165 -5.91 5.66 1.61
CA ASP A 165 -5.32 6.34 2.75
C ASP A 165 -5.13 5.40 3.96
N GLU A 166 -4.41 5.86 4.97
CA GLU A 166 -3.92 5.07 6.10
C GLU A 166 -4.49 5.54 7.45
N PRO A 167 -5.59 4.96 7.97
CA PRO A 167 -6.07 5.34 9.28
C PRO A 167 -5.25 4.66 10.38
N GLY A 168 -4.72 5.47 11.29
CA GLY A 168 -4.26 5.00 12.59
C GLY A 168 -5.44 4.71 13.53
N VAL A 169 -5.51 3.49 14.05
CA VAL A 169 -6.54 3.03 15.00
C VAL A 169 -5.90 2.65 16.32
N LEU A 170 -6.40 3.22 17.41
CA LEU A 170 -5.91 2.93 18.76
C LEU A 170 -6.40 1.56 19.21
N LEU A 171 -5.47 0.67 19.55
CA LEU A 171 -5.75 -0.73 19.85
C LEU A 171 -6.74 -0.93 21.01
N SER A 172 -6.54 -0.23 22.15
CA SER A 172 -7.18 -0.58 23.41
C SER A 172 -7.53 0.61 24.32
N VAL A 173 -7.62 1.83 23.77
CA VAL A 173 -7.90 3.02 24.57
C VAL A 173 -9.33 3.48 24.37
N LEU A 174 -10.12 3.36 25.44
CA LEU A 174 -11.36 4.12 25.61
C LEU A 174 -10.97 5.49 26.17
N ASN A 175 -11.21 6.55 25.41
CA ASN A 175 -11.07 7.93 25.92
C ASN A 175 -12.09 8.18 27.04
N SER A 176 -12.07 9.38 27.64
CA SER A 176 -13.05 9.81 28.64
C SER A 176 -14.49 9.54 28.17
N ILE A 177 -15.23 8.72 28.91
CA ILE A 177 -16.65 8.45 28.70
C ILE A 177 -17.43 9.41 29.60
N LYS A 178 -18.45 10.08 29.05
CA LYS A 178 -19.40 10.84 29.87
C LYS A 178 -20.34 9.84 30.55
N VAL A 179 -20.16 9.65 31.85
CA VAL A 179 -20.96 8.73 32.66
C VAL A 179 -21.88 9.50 33.60
N LEU A 180 -23.06 8.96 33.88
CA LEU A 180 -23.89 9.41 34.99
C LEU A 180 -23.42 8.70 36.25
N VAL A 181 -22.98 9.48 37.24
CA VAL A 181 -22.56 8.98 38.55
C VAL A 181 -23.34 9.73 39.63
N GLY A 182 -23.44 9.15 40.83
CA GLY A 182 -24.07 9.83 41.96
C GLY A 182 -23.41 11.19 42.22
N LYS A 183 -24.20 12.19 42.63
CA LYS A 183 -23.73 13.57 42.86
C LYS A 183 -22.49 13.67 43.76
N ASN A 184 -22.31 12.70 44.66
CA ASN A 184 -21.22 12.64 45.63
C ASN A 184 -20.09 11.66 45.23
N ASP A 185 -20.12 11.11 44.02
CA ASP A 185 -19.06 10.23 43.53
C ASP A 185 -17.83 11.05 43.11
N LEU A 186 -16.79 11.02 43.94
CA LEU A 186 -15.54 11.78 43.73
C LEU A 186 -14.58 11.10 42.74
N ARG A 187 -14.95 9.96 42.14
CA ARG A 187 -14.07 9.23 41.21
C ARG A 187 -13.92 10.00 39.90
N LYS A 188 -12.80 10.70 39.75
CA LYS A 188 -12.44 11.46 38.53
C LYS A 188 -11.79 10.60 37.43
N HIS A 189 -11.36 9.39 37.75
CA HIS A 189 -10.51 8.57 36.86
C HIS A 189 -10.95 7.10 36.85
N ARG A 190 -10.99 6.52 35.65
CA ARG A 190 -11.05 5.06 35.47
C ARG A 190 -9.62 4.51 35.53
N ARG A 191 -9.33 3.59 36.46
CA ARG A 191 -8.05 2.87 36.48
C ARG A 191 -7.99 1.94 35.27
N THR A 192 -7.11 2.21 34.31
CA THR A 192 -6.85 1.32 33.18
C THR A 192 -5.38 1.43 32.79
N THR A 193 -4.72 0.30 32.54
CA THR A 193 -3.35 0.26 32.02
C THR A 193 -3.36 0.71 30.56
N VAL A 194 -3.09 1.99 30.30
CA VAL A 194 -3.21 2.58 28.97
C VAL A 194 -1.98 2.25 28.11
N LYS A 195 -2.03 1.16 27.33
CA LYS A 195 -1.09 0.96 26.22
C LYS A 195 -1.64 1.66 24.97
N ARG A 196 -1.09 2.84 24.63
CA ARG A 196 -1.41 3.58 23.40
C ARG A 196 -0.72 2.96 22.18
N THR A 197 -1.11 1.75 21.80
CA THR A 197 -0.61 1.12 20.57
C THR A 197 -1.49 1.53 19.40
N LEU A 198 -0.91 2.19 18.39
CA LEU A 198 -1.58 2.50 17.13
C LEU A 198 -1.34 1.34 16.15
N VAL A 199 -2.41 0.81 15.57
CA VAL A 199 -2.35 -0.10 14.43
C VAL A 199 -2.77 0.68 13.20
N THR A 200 -1.99 0.60 12.14
CA THR A 200 -2.29 1.30 10.88
C THR A 200 -2.95 0.33 9.94
N ALA A 201 -4.03 0.73 9.29
CA ALA A 201 -4.58 0.02 8.14
C ALA A 201 -4.24 0.80 6.87
N ILE A 202 -4.12 0.13 5.72
CA ILE A 202 -4.21 0.77 4.40
C ILE A 202 -5.60 0.44 3.89
N GLU A 203 -6.39 1.48 3.67
CA GLU A 203 -7.79 1.39 3.25
C GLU A 203 -7.97 2.01 1.87
N CYS A 204 -8.88 1.44 1.07
CA CYS A 204 -9.13 1.94 -0.26
C CYS A 204 -10.61 1.81 -0.64
N ILE A 205 -11.18 2.91 -1.13
CA ILE A 205 -12.57 3.03 -1.55
C ILE A 205 -12.66 3.45 -3.01
N SER A 206 -13.69 3.02 -3.71
CA SER A 206 -13.96 3.40 -5.10
C SER A 206 -15.09 4.42 -5.19
N ALA A 207 -15.10 5.24 -6.25
CA ALA A 207 -16.10 6.30 -6.42
C ALA A 207 -17.54 5.78 -6.58
N ASP A 208 -17.71 4.55 -7.07
CA ASP A 208 -19.00 3.89 -7.18
C ASP A 208 -19.52 3.28 -5.86
N GLY A 209 -18.81 3.48 -4.74
CA GLY A 209 -19.32 3.14 -3.42
C GLY A 209 -18.84 1.80 -2.84
N ARG A 210 -17.74 1.24 -3.34
CA ARG A 210 -17.16 -0.01 -2.82
C ARG A 210 -15.87 0.24 -2.07
N PHE A 211 -15.36 -0.78 -1.41
CA PHE A 211 -14.08 -0.79 -0.74
C PHE A 211 -13.32 -2.07 -1.05
N LEU A 212 -11.98 -2.01 -1.06
CA LEU A 212 -11.10 -3.15 -1.28
C LEU A 212 -10.79 -3.86 0.04
N HIS A 213 -10.18 -5.03 0.02
CA HIS A 213 -9.62 -5.62 1.24
C HIS A 213 -8.50 -4.75 1.83
N PRO A 214 -8.38 -4.68 3.17
CA PRO A 214 -7.36 -3.85 3.81
C PRO A 214 -6.01 -4.54 3.89
N LEU A 215 -4.96 -3.74 4.09
CA LEU A 215 -3.66 -4.22 4.58
C LEU A 215 -3.41 -3.67 5.98
N ILE A 216 -3.29 -4.55 6.98
CA ILE A 216 -3.06 -4.17 8.38
C ILE A 216 -1.56 -4.18 8.68
N ILE A 217 -1.03 -3.04 9.13
CA ILE A 217 0.37 -2.88 9.53
C ILE A 217 0.48 -2.95 11.05
N TRP A 218 1.06 -4.05 11.53
CA TRP A 218 1.36 -4.20 12.94
C TRP A 218 2.62 -3.41 13.33
N PRO A 219 2.59 -2.63 14.42
CA PRO A 219 3.80 -2.06 15.02
C PRO A 219 4.59 -3.18 15.70
N ALA A 220 5.41 -3.89 14.92
CA ALA A 220 6.17 -5.06 15.33
C ALA A 220 7.25 -5.42 14.31
N ALA A 221 8.27 -6.17 14.76
CA ALA A 221 9.28 -6.75 13.87
C ALA A 221 8.85 -8.08 13.23
N THR A 222 7.88 -8.79 13.83
CA THR A 222 7.39 -10.09 13.38
C THR A 222 5.90 -10.22 13.64
N HIS A 223 5.20 -10.90 12.73
CA HIS A 223 3.83 -11.32 12.90
C HIS A 223 3.77 -12.51 13.87
N ARG A 224 2.76 -12.51 14.75
CA ARG A 224 2.41 -13.66 15.59
C ARG A 224 1.06 -14.20 15.14
N SER A 225 0.93 -15.52 15.03
CA SER A 225 -0.32 -16.18 14.61
C SER A 225 -1.52 -15.79 15.49
N SER A 226 -1.29 -15.51 16.77
CA SER A 226 -2.35 -15.09 17.68
C SER A 226 -2.97 -13.74 17.35
N TRP A 227 -2.43 -12.96 16.41
CA TRP A 227 -3.01 -11.66 16.00
C TRP A 227 -4.10 -11.79 14.92
N THR A 228 -4.20 -12.97 14.31
CA THR A 228 -5.08 -13.29 13.18
C THR A 228 -5.80 -14.61 13.43
N THR A 229 -6.34 -14.76 14.64
CA THR A 229 -7.13 -15.93 15.07
C THR A 229 -8.49 -15.99 14.39
N HIS A 230 -9.03 -14.85 13.99
CA HIS A 230 -10.31 -14.76 13.30
C HIS A 230 -10.15 -14.83 11.78
N ALA A 231 -11.08 -15.53 11.14
CA ALA A 231 -11.12 -15.63 9.69
C ALA A 231 -11.28 -14.23 9.07
N THR A 232 -10.30 -13.85 8.27
CA THR A 232 -10.23 -12.56 7.58
C THR A 232 -9.85 -12.78 6.11
N PRO A 233 -10.65 -13.54 5.33
CA PRO A 233 -10.33 -13.86 3.94
C PRO A 233 -10.09 -12.59 3.11
N GLY A 234 -9.07 -12.64 2.25
CA GLY A 234 -8.66 -11.52 1.40
C GLY A 234 -7.90 -10.41 2.10
N TRP A 235 -7.77 -10.41 3.44
CA TRP A 235 -6.99 -9.39 4.14
C TRP A 235 -5.49 -9.65 4.00
N HIS A 236 -4.72 -8.57 4.08
CA HIS A 236 -3.26 -8.63 4.05
C HIS A 236 -2.68 -8.02 5.32
N TYR A 237 -1.46 -8.43 5.65
CA TYR A 237 -0.76 -8.02 6.86
C TYR A 237 0.67 -7.63 6.54
N ALA A 238 1.15 -6.62 7.25
CA ALA A 238 2.55 -6.23 7.28
C ALA A 238 3.03 -6.03 8.71
N CYS A 239 4.34 -6.13 8.92
CA CYS A 239 4.99 -5.76 10.17
C CYS A 239 6.04 -4.68 9.90
N SER A 240 5.94 -3.58 10.63
CA SER A 240 6.90 -2.47 10.60
C SER A 240 7.27 -2.08 12.03
N LYS A 241 8.55 -1.77 12.27
CA LYS A 241 9.01 -1.32 13.60
C LYS A 241 8.33 -0.02 14.03
N THR A 242 8.06 0.87 13.07
CA THR A 242 7.42 2.17 13.33
C THR A 242 5.89 2.06 13.35
N GLY A 243 5.33 0.98 12.81
CA GLY A 243 3.88 0.82 12.62
C GLY A 243 3.31 1.62 11.45
N TYR A 244 4.16 2.31 10.68
CA TYR A 244 3.79 3.05 9.47
C TYR A 244 4.18 2.29 8.20
N THR A 245 3.58 2.71 7.09
CA THR A 245 3.91 2.25 5.74
C THR A 245 5.35 2.59 5.36
N ASN A 246 5.84 1.90 4.33
CA ASN A 246 7.10 2.21 3.67
C ASN A 246 7.02 1.82 2.19
N THR A 247 8.10 2.04 1.45
CA THR A 247 8.18 1.76 0.01
C THR A 247 7.90 0.28 -0.30
N GLU A 248 8.40 -0.65 0.51
CA GLU A 248 8.19 -2.09 0.32
C GLU A 248 6.75 -2.51 0.55
N ILE A 249 6.12 -1.99 1.60
CA ILE A 249 4.69 -2.21 1.91
C ILE A 249 3.82 -1.59 0.81
N SER A 250 4.15 -0.39 0.32
CA SER A 250 3.44 0.27 -0.79
C SER A 250 3.50 -0.56 -2.07
N LEU A 251 4.68 -1.09 -2.41
CA LEU A 251 4.87 -1.96 -3.57
C LEU A 251 4.11 -3.28 -3.43
N TYR A 252 4.12 -3.87 -2.23
CA TYR A 252 3.34 -5.07 -1.96
C TYR A 252 1.85 -4.79 -2.11
N TRP A 253 1.36 -3.72 -1.48
CA TRP A 253 -0.05 -3.34 -1.49
C TRP A 253 -0.56 -3.16 -2.92
N ILE A 254 0.15 -2.43 -3.78
CA ILE A 254 -0.35 -2.21 -5.14
C ILE A 254 -0.35 -3.48 -5.99
N LYS A 255 0.61 -4.38 -5.77
CA LYS A 255 0.75 -5.63 -6.53
C LYS A 255 -0.20 -6.73 -6.07
N HIS A 256 -0.41 -6.83 -4.76
CA HIS A 256 -1.09 -7.98 -4.15
C HIS A 256 -2.47 -7.64 -3.57
N VAL A 257 -2.77 -6.36 -3.37
CA VAL A 257 -4.06 -5.90 -2.86
C VAL A 257 -4.83 -5.13 -3.92
N PHE A 258 -4.26 -4.03 -4.44
CA PHE A 258 -4.96 -3.14 -5.37
C PHE A 258 -5.16 -3.75 -6.75
N ASP A 259 -4.09 -4.18 -7.43
CA ASP A 259 -4.20 -4.69 -8.81
C ASP A 259 -5.12 -5.91 -8.93
N PRO A 260 -4.99 -6.96 -8.09
CA PRO A 260 -5.85 -8.15 -8.20
C PRO A 260 -7.34 -7.86 -8.02
N GLN A 261 -7.69 -6.87 -7.19
CA GLN A 261 -9.10 -6.54 -6.90
C GLN A 261 -9.72 -5.56 -7.91
N THR A 262 -8.91 -4.93 -8.76
CA THR A 262 -9.38 -3.83 -9.64
C THR A 262 -9.13 -4.10 -11.12
N ARG A 263 -8.17 -4.95 -11.48
CA ARG A 263 -7.72 -5.16 -12.87
C ARG A 263 -8.81 -5.71 -13.77
N ASP A 264 -9.44 -6.79 -13.35
CA ASP A 264 -10.42 -7.49 -14.19
C ASP A 264 -11.65 -6.62 -14.43
N ARG A 265 -12.07 -5.89 -13.39
CA ARG A 265 -13.14 -4.90 -13.48
C ARG A 265 -12.80 -3.75 -14.41
N ALA A 266 -11.56 -3.26 -14.37
CA ALA A 266 -11.14 -2.21 -15.27
C ALA A 266 -11.21 -2.65 -16.74
N GLY A 267 -11.14 -3.95 -17.04
CA GLY A 267 -11.28 -4.47 -18.41
C GLY A 267 -10.25 -3.89 -19.36
N GLY A 268 -9.04 -3.63 -18.86
CA GLY A 268 -7.97 -2.96 -19.61
C GLY A 268 -8.07 -1.44 -19.69
N ARG A 269 -9.10 -0.82 -19.12
CA ARG A 269 -9.20 0.65 -18.99
C ARG A 269 -8.27 1.19 -17.90
N PRO A 270 -7.92 2.48 -17.93
CA PRO A 270 -7.12 3.08 -16.89
C PRO A 270 -7.84 3.09 -15.53
N ARG A 271 -7.05 2.99 -14.45
CA ARG A 271 -7.51 3.10 -13.07
C ARG A 271 -6.84 4.30 -12.42
N LEU A 272 -7.63 5.24 -11.90
CA LEU A 272 -7.12 6.42 -11.21
C LEU A 272 -7.02 6.13 -9.70
N LEU A 273 -5.85 6.34 -9.12
CA LEU A 273 -5.59 6.14 -7.70
C LEU A 273 -5.15 7.46 -7.05
N ILE A 274 -6.00 7.99 -6.17
CA ILE A 274 -5.80 9.23 -5.43
C ILE A 274 -5.25 8.92 -4.04
N CYS A 275 -4.13 9.54 -3.65
CA CYS A 275 -3.49 9.34 -2.34
C CYS A 275 -2.55 10.50 -1.97
N ASP A 276 -2.23 10.71 -0.69
CA ASP A 276 -1.34 11.80 -0.22
C ASP A 276 0.09 11.33 0.13
N GLY A 277 0.26 10.07 0.54
CA GLY A 277 1.50 9.53 1.09
C GLY A 277 2.07 8.27 0.41
N PHE A 278 1.67 7.95 -0.82
CA PHE A 278 2.11 6.72 -1.47
C PHE A 278 3.61 6.74 -1.85
N GLY A 279 4.34 5.65 -1.60
CA GLY A 279 5.82 5.54 -1.70
C GLY A 279 6.46 5.71 -3.11
N THR A 280 5.76 6.34 -4.03
CA THR A 280 6.17 6.55 -5.43
C THR A 280 7.27 7.58 -5.59
N HIS A 281 7.43 8.52 -4.65
CA HIS A 281 8.54 9.48 -4.63
C HIS A 281 9.90 8.79 -4.64
N GLU A 282 9.96 7.59 -4.08
CA GLU A 282 11.22 6.89 -3.79
C GLU A 282 11.35 5.59 -4.59
N SER A 283 10.24 5.06 -5.13
CA SER A 283 10.20 3.73 -5.72
C SER A 283 9.94 3.71 -7.23
N LEU A 284 11.03 3.50 -7.98
CA LEU A 284 10.96 3.16 -9.41
C LEU A 284 10.04 1.94 -9.66
N GLU A 285 10.04 0.96 -8.76
CA GLU A 285 9.29 -0.27 -8.96
C GLU A 285 7.78 -0.06 -8.85
N VAL A 286 7.33 0.85 -7.99
CA VAL A 286 5.91 1.25 -7.94
C VAL A 286 5.54 1.96 -9.24
N LEU A 287 6.33 2.93 -9.68
CA LEU A 287 6.05 3.68 -10.93
C LEU A 287 6.04 2.78 -12.16
N LYS A 288 6.98 1.82 -12.26
CA LYS A 288 7.00 0.81 -13.34
C LYS A 288 5.75 -0.06 -13.30
N PHE A 289 5.33 -0.49 -12.11
CA PHE A 289 4.15 -1.32 -11.96
C PHE A 289 2.89 -0.55 -12.34
N CYS A 290 2.73 0.70 -11.89
CA CYS A 290 1.60 1.54 -12.29
C CYS A 290 1.56 1.77 -13.80
N PHE A 291 2.70 2.13 -14.40
CA PHE A 291 2.82 2.32 -15.84
C PHE A 291 2.44 1.07 -16.62
N ALA A 292 2.99 -0.10 -16.22
CA ALA A 292 2.73 -1.36 -16.90
C ALA A 292 1.26 -1.80 -16.81
N ASN A 293 0.54 -1.41 -15.76
CA ASN A 293 -0.82 -1.84 -15.47
C ASN A 293 -1.88 -0.74 -15.66
N ARG A 294 -1.54 0.35 -16.36
CA ARG A 294 -2.47 1.49 -16.64
C ARG A 294 -3.09 2.07 -15.36
N ILE A 295 -2.30 2.18 -14.30
CA ILE A 295 -2.70 2.84 -13.05
C ILE A 295 -2.17 4.27 -13.09
N ILE A 296 -3.07 5.25 -13.07
CA ILE A 296 -2.76 6.66 -13.02
C ILE A 296 -2.73 7.05 -11.55
N LEU A 297 -1.60 7.60 -11.10
CA LEU A 297 -1.43 8.05 -9.72
C LEU A 297 -1.72 9.54 -9.65
N CYS A 298 -2.59 9.96 -8.73
CA CYS A 298 -2.89 11.36 -8.47
C CYS A 298 -2.60 11.70 -7.01
N ARG A 299 -1.67 12.65 -6.80
CA ARG A 299 -1.30 13.10 -5.46
C ARG A 299 -2.26 14.17 -4.99
N LEU A 300 -2.70 14.08 -3.73
CA LEU A 300 -3.35 15.19 -3.06
C LEU A 300 -2.37 16.33 -2.74
N PRO A 301 -2.79 17.60 -2.87
CA PRO A 301 -1.97 18.73 -2.46
C PRO A 301 -1.61 18.65 -0.97
N SER A 302 -0.38 19.05 -0.61
CA SER A 302 0.07 19.02 0.78
C SER A 302 -0.89 19.78 1.71
N HIS A 303 -1.15 19.20 2.89
CA HIS A 303 -2.02 19.76 3.93
C HIS A 303 -3.49 19.92 3.54
N THR A 304 -4.00 19.16 2.56
CA THR A 304 -5.41 19.25 2.12
C THR A 304 -6.23 17.98 2.36
N SER A 305 -5.66 16.91 2.95
CA SER A 305 -6.35 15.62 3.14
C SER A 305 -7.70 15.77 3.86
N HIS A 306 -7.75 16.59 4.91
CA HIS A 306 -8.97 16.94 5.66
C HIS A 306 -10.09 17.63 4.84
N LYS A 307 -9.86 17.97 3.57
CA LYS A 307 -10.84 18.54 2.64
C LYS A 307 -11.01 17.70 1.37
N LEU A 308 -9.90 17.17 0.83
CA LEU A 308 -9.85 16.53 -0.49
C LEU A 308 -9.76 15.01 -0.47
N GLN A 309 -9.48 14.38 0.67
CA GLN A 309 -9.35 12.93 0.79
C GLN A 309 -10.70 12.30 1.17
N PRO A 310 -11.42 11.61 0.25
CA PRO A 310 -12.63 10.86 0.57
C PRO A 310 -12.54 10.03 1.86
N CYS A 311 -11.47 9.26 2.01
CA CYS A 311 -11.23 8.45 3.21
C CYS A 311 -11.33 9.26 4.52
N ASP A 312 -10.63 10.40 4.61
CA ASP A 312 -10.63 11.27 5.79
C ASP A 312 -11.97 11.98 6.02
N VAL A 313 -12.55 12.59 4.97
CA VAL A 313 -13.74 13.44 5.12
C VAL A 313 -15.03 12.65 5.30
N GLY A 314 -15.01 11.35 4.98
CA GLY A 314 -16.20 10.51 4.95
C GLY A 314 -16.14 9.32 5.89
N VAL A 315 -15.26 8.35 5.64
CA VAL A 315 -15.37 7.00 6.22
C VAL A 315 -14.51 6.77 7.46
N PHE A 316 -13.41 7.50 7.64
CA PHE A 316 -12.51 7.28 8.78
C PHE A 316 -13.06 7.77 10.12
N SER A 317 -13.84 8.83 10.15
CA SER A 317 -14.51 9.28 11.38
C SER A 317 -15.57 8.28 11.85
N PRO A 318 -16.50 7.81 10.99
CA PRO A 318 -17.40 6.69 11.30
C PRO A 318 -16.64 5.42 11.73
N LEU A 319 -15.59 5.03 11.01
CA LEU A 319 -14.78 3.85 11.35
C LEU A 319 -14.19 3.93 12.76
N LYS A 320 -13.57 5.06 13.11
CA LYS A 320 -13.00 5.27 14.45
C LYS A 320 -14.08 5.33 15.52
N THR A 321 -15.28 5.77 15.19
CA THR A 321 -16.44 5.78 16.08
C THR A 321 -16.98 4.37 16.32
N ALA A 322 -17.23 3.61 15.25
CA ALA A 322 -17.67 2.23 15.30
C ALA A 322 -16.65 1.35 16.05
N TYR A 323 -15.35 1.50 15.78
CA TYR A 323 -14.31 0.76 16.49
C TYR A 323 -14.30 1.07 17.98
N ARG A 324 -14.50 2.33 18.39
CA ARG A 324 -14.66 2.68 19.81
C ARG A 324 -15.90 2.04 20.43
N ALA A 325 -17.01 2.00 19.71
CA ALA A 325 -18.21 1.31 20.19
C ALA A 325 -17.96 -0.19 20.41
N GLN A 326 -17.24 -0.85 19.49
CA GLN A 326 -16.82 -2.26 19.65
C GLN A 326 -15.91 -2.45 20.88
N LEU A 327 -14.96 -1.53 21.12
CA LEU A 327 -14.13 -1.55 22.33
C LEU A 327 -14.97 -1.40 23.62
N GLU A 328 -15.89 -0.44 23.66
CA GLU A 328 -16.73 -0.19 24.83
C GLU A 328 -17.59 -1.39 25.15
N GLN A 329 -18.15 -2.01 24.11
CA GLN A 329 -18.97 -3.19 24.21
C GLN A 329 -18.21 -4.39 24.76
N ALA A 330 -17.03 -4.69 24.21
CA ALA A 330 -16.16 -5.75 24.72
C ALA A 330 -15.81 -5.51 26.21
N CYS A 331 -15.48 -4.27 26.59
CA CYS A 331 -15.24 -3.93 27.99
C CYS A 331 -16.47 -4.13 28.88
N ARG A 332 -17.68 -3.78 28.43
CA ARG A 332 -18.92 -3.98 29.19
C ARG A 332 -19.25 -5.46 29.38
N ALA A 333 -18.86 -6.29 28.41
CA ALA A 333 -19.00 -7.73 28.52
C ALA A 333 -17.98 -8.39 29.45
N GLY A 334 -17.00 -7.63 29.96
CA GLY A 334 -15.99 -8.08 30.93
C GLY A 334 -14.63 -8.43 30.32
N VAL A 335 -14.40 -8.11 29.04
CA VAL A 335 -13.07 -8.22 28.42
C VAL A 335 -12.16 -7.15 29.01
N ASN A 336 -11.35 -7.56 29.99
CA ASN A 336 -10.53 -6.64 30.80
C ASN A 336 -9.25 -6.17 30.08
N ASN A 337 -8.81 -6.86 29.02
CA ASN A 337 -7.59 -6.53 28.30
C ASN A 337 -7.77 -6.70 26.78
N ILE A 338 -7.85 -5.57 26.05
CA ILE A 338 -7.90 -5.58 24.59
C ILE A 338 -6.47 -5.44 24.05
N GLY A 339 -6.14 -6.24 23.05
CA GLY A 339 -4.78 -6.44 22.56
C GLY A 339 -4.80 -6.86 21.10
N LYS A 340 -3.62 -7.07 20.50
CA LYS A 340 -3.49 -7.40 19.06
C LYS A 340 -4.35 -8.60 18.60
N PRO A 341 -4.51 -9.69 19.39
CA PRO A 341 -5.41 -10.79 19.02
C PRO A 341 -6.86 -10.38 18.71
N HIS A 342 -7.37 -9.39 19.44
CA HIS A 342 -8.76 -8.94 19.33
C HIS A 342 -8.97 -7.95 18.17
N PHE A 343 -7.90 -7.35 17.65
CA PHE A 343 -8.00 -6.20 16.73
C PHE A 343 -8.71 -6.56 15.43
N THR A 344 -8.38 -7.69 14.80
CA THR A 344 -8.97 -8.08 13.50
C THR A 344 -10.47 -8.29 13.59
N TYR A 345 -10.95 -8.87 14.69
CA TYR A 345 -12.37 -9.05 14.97
C TYR A 345 -13.12 -7.72 15.13
N LEU A 346 -12.64 -6.87 16.04
CA LEU A 346 -13.27 -5.58 16.34
C LEU A 346 -13.20 -4.63 15.13
N TYR A 347 -12.05 -4.63 14.43
CA TYR A 347 -11.83 -3.82 13.24
C TYR A 347 -12.71 -4.27 12.08
N GLY A 348 -12.86 -5.58 11.85
CA GLY A 348 -13.71 -6.10 10.76
C GLY A 348 -15.16 -5.66 10.89
N ARG A 349 -15.72 -5.70 12.11
CA ARG A 349 -17.08 -5.23 12.40
C ARG A 349 -17.22 -3.72 12.23
N ALA A 350 -16.31 -2.96 12.82
CA ALA A 350 -16.29 -1.50 12.68
C ALA A 350 -16.17 -1.05 11.22
N ARG A 351 -15.39 -1.78 10.43
CA ARG A 351 -15.21 -1.55 9.00
C ARG A 351 -16.48 -1.83 8.21
N ALA A 352 -17.15 -2.95 8.48
CA ALA A 352 -18.43 -3.27 7.84
C ALA A 352 -19.52 -2.23 8.15
N GLU A 353 -19.57 -1.72 9.38
CA GLU A 353 -20.51 -0.68 9.80
C GLU A 353 -20.20 0.68 9.14
N ALA A 354 -18.92 1.06 9.08
CA ALA A 354 -18.52 2.36 8.57
C ALA A 354 -18.51 2.45 7.04
N PHE A 355 -18.08 1.40 6.35
CA PHE A 355 -17.79 1.44 4.91
C PHE A 355 -19.02 1.03 4.08
N THR A 356 -20.16 1.67 4.35
CA THR A 356 -21.38 1.44 3.55
C THR A 356 -21.29 2.17 2.21
N PRO A 357 -21.97 1.69 1.14
CA PRO A 357 -22.02 2.40 -0.14
C PRO A 357 -22.58 3.81 -0.04
N ARG A 358 -23.43 4.08 0.96
CA ARG A 358 -23.95 5.42 1.25
C ARG A 358 -22.85 6.33 1.81
N ASN A 359 -22.10 5.86 2.82
CA ASN A 359 -21.03 6.63 3.43
C ASN A 359 -19.91 6.91 2.44
N ILE A 360 -19.53 5.91 1.63
CA ILE A 360 -18.49 6.04 0.61
C ILE A 360 -18.90 7.07 -0.45
N ARG A 361 -20.09 6.95 -1.06
CA ARG A 361 -20.55 7.94 -2.04
C ARG A 361 -20.68 9.35 -1.44
N SER A 362 -21.12 9.45 -0.18
CA SER A 362 -21.11 10.73 0.52
C SER A 362 -19.70 11.29 0.72
N ALA A 363 -18.70 10.45 0.95
CA ALA A 363 -17.30 10.84 1.10
C ALA A 363 -16.75 11.47 -0.19
N TRP A 364 -17.02 10.83 -1.33
CA TRP A 364 -16.65 11.32 -2.65
C TRP A 364 -17.37 12.62 -3.03
N SER A 365 -18.64 12.76 -2.66
CA SER A 365 -19.38 14.00 -2.88
C SER A 365 -18.86 15.15 -2.02
N ARG A 366 -18.51 14.87 -0.75
CA ARG A 366 -17.97 15.89 0.17
C ARG A 366 -16.59 16.40 -0.24
N SER A 367 -15.78 15.56 -0.85
CA SER A 367 -14.47 15.93 -1.42
C SER A 367 -14.58 16.61 -2.80
N GLY A 368 -15.79 16.80 -3.33
CA GLY A 368 -16.02 17.48 -4.62
C GLY A 368 -15.63 16.65 -5.84
N LEU A 369 -15.38 15.35 -5.67
CA LEU A 369 -14.87 14.48 -6.74
C LEU A 369 -15.99 13.73 -7.48
N PHE A 370 -16.99 13.20 -6.77
CA PHE A 370 -18.14 12.53 -7.39
C PHE A 370 -19.48 12.84 -6.70
N PRO A 371 -20.46 13.44 -7.42
CA PRO A 371 -20.28 14.08 -8.73
C PRO A 371 -19.19 15.17 -8.67
N PHE A 372 -18.52 15.41 -9.79
CA PHE A 372 -17.41 16.36 -9.83
C PHE A 372 -17.95 17.78 -9.65
N ASP A 373 -17.70 18.35 -8.47
CA ASP A 373 -18.11 19.70 -8.07
C ASP A 373 -17.07 20.31 -7.13
N PRO A 374 -16.00 20.93 -7.68
CA PRO A 374 -15.00 21.65 -6.90
C PRO A 374 -15.59 22.76 -6.02
N SER A 375 -16.73 23.36 -6.41
CA SER A 375 -17.32 24.50 -5.70
C SER A 375 -17.73 24.13 -4.27
N ARG A 376 -18.07 22.86 -4.03
CA ARG A 376 -18.41 22.33 -2.71
C ARG A 376 -17.29 22.51 -1.70
N VAL A 377 -16.05 22.20 -2.10
CA VAL A 377 -14.87 22.32 -1.24
C VAL A 377 -14.37 23.76 -1.18
N LEU A 378 -14.40 24.48 -2.30
CA LEU A 378 -13.93 25.86 -2.36
C LEU A 378 -14.77 26.80 -1.48
N ARG A 379 -16.10 26.60 -1.43
CA ARG A 379 -16.98 27.34 -0.51
C ARG A 379 -16.62 27.09 0.95
N ASP A 380 -16.33 25.84 1.32
CA ASP A 380 -15.93 25.48 2.69
C ASP A 380 -14.60 26.15 3.08
N ILE A 381 -13.62 26.19 2.18
CA ILE A 381 -12.35 26.93 2.39
C ILE A 381 -12.60 28.43 2.60
N GLN A 382 -13.51 29.02 1.82
CA GLN A 382 -13.84 30.44 1.94
C GLN A 382 -14.65 30.76 3.21
N ALA A 383 -15.53 29.86 3.65
CA ALA A 383 -16.31 29.98 4.87
C ALA A 383 -15.50 29.73 6.16
N SER A 384 -14.32 29.09 6.06
CA SER A 384 -13.42 28.84 7.20
C SER A 384 -12.72 30.13 7.72
N ARG A 385 -13.03 31.30 7.15
CA ARG A 385 -12.57 32.62 7.64
C ARG A 385 -13.37 33.00 8.91
N PRO A 386 -12.77 33.62 9.93
CA PRO A 386 -13.38 33.68 11.25
C PRO A 386 -14.55 34.67 11.29
N GLU A 387 -15.77 34.15 11.15
CA GLU A 387 -16.96 34.69 11.80
C GLU A 387 -17.64 33.57 12.60
N ALA A 388 -18.12 33.94 13.78
CA ALA A 388 -18.39 33.06 14.90
C ALA A 388 -19.83 32.51 14.94
N GLN A 389 -19.99 31.43 15.72
CA GLN A 389 -21.22 30.91 16.39
C GLN A 389 -22.18 30.03 15.54
N ILE A 390 -22.88 28.97 16.03
CA ILE A 390 -23.15 28.37 17.35
C ILE A 390 -23.63 26.90 17.17
N THR A 391 -23.52 26.10 18.25
CA THR A 391 -24.07 24.76 18.65
C THR A 391 -25.57 24.52 18.29
N VAL A 392 -26.22 23.34 18.34
CA VAL A 392 -26.45 22.35 19.43
C VAL A 392 -27.08 21.02 18.85
N PRO A 393 -27.49 19.97 19.61
CA PRO A 393 -27.39 18.56 19.21
C PRO A 393 -28.75 17.91 18.88
N ILE A 394 -28.75 16.64 18.46
CA ILE A 394 -29.99 15.85 18.35
C ILE A 394 -29.78 14.49 19.03
N LEU A 395 -30.68 14.15 19.95
CA LEU A 395 -30.78 12.90 20.69
C LEU A 395 -32.22 12.39 20.55
N GLY A 396 -32.40 11.07 20.40
CA GLY A 396 -33.66 10.39 20.68
C GLY A 396 -34.24 9.58 19.52
N ARG A 397 -33.76 8.33 19.38
CA ARG A 397 -34.49 7.10 18.96
C ARG A 397 -33.46 5.99 18.74
N ALA A 398 -32.95 5.40 19.83
CA ALA A 398 -31.99 4.28 19.75
C ALA A 398 -32.15 3.24 20.87
N ALA A 399 -32.99 3.50 21.88
CA ALA A 399 -33.08 2.65 23.06
C ALA A 399 -33.82 1.32 22.82
N GLU A 400 -34.69 1.25 21.81
CA GLU A 400 -35.54 0.07 21.57
C GLU A 400 -34.87 -0.99 20.67
N GLN A 401 -33.88 -0.61 19.85
CA GLN A 401 -33.09 -1.58 19.04
C GLN A 401 -32.00 -2.29 19.84
N VAL A 402 -31.55 -1.72 20.97
CA VAL A 402 -30.39 -2.19 21.77
C VAL A 402 -30.67 -3.51 22.52
N PHE A 403 -31.93 -3.87 22.75
CA PHE A 403 -32.26 -5.06 23.54
C PHE A 403 -32.29 -6.37 22.73
N ALA A 404 -32.53 -6.33 21.41
CA ALA A 404 -32.50 -7.51 20.55
C ALA A 404 -31.08 -7.90 20.09
N GLU A 405 -30.18 -6.92 19.91
CA GLU A 405 -28.76 -7.18 19.59
C GLU A 405 -28.01 -7.88 20.75
N ARG A 406 -28.49 -7.72 21.99
CA ARG A 406 -27.79 -8.14 23.21
C ARG A 406 -27.51 -9.65 23.31
N THR A 407 -28.32 -10.50 22.67
CA THR A 407 -28.18 -11.96 22.76
C THR A 407 -27.12 -12.52 21.79
N LEU A 408 -27.04 -12.00 20.56
CA LEU A 408 -25.96 -12.31 19.61
C LEU A 408 -24.60 -11.83 20.14
N LEU A 409 -24.60 -10.68 20.80
CA LEU A 409 -23.41 -10.06 21.39
C LEU A 409 -22.81 -10.87 22.54
N LEU A 410 -23.59 -11.65 23.29
CA LEU A 410 -23.06 -12.46 24.40
C LEU A 410 -22.19 -13.62 23.90
N GLU A 411 -22.62 -14.28 22.83
CA GLU A 411 -21.85 -15.36 22.18
C GLU A 411 -20.56 -14.81 21.54
N GLU A 412 -20.64 -13.63 20.94
CA GLU A 412 -19.50 -12.95 20.36
C GLU A 412 -18.44 -12.53 21.40
N ASN A 413 -18.87 -12.13 22.59
CA ASN A 413 -17.96 -11.77 23.67
C ASN A 413 -17.25 -13.00 24.26
N ARG A 414 -17.90 -14.17 24.25
CA ARG A 414 -17.28 -15.44 24.65
C ARG A 414 -16.01 -15.73 23.83
N ILE A 415 -16.01 -15.46 22.52
CA ILE A 415 -14.85 -15.64 21.64
C ILE A 415 -13.66 -14.76 22.10
N LEU A 416 -13.92 -13.51 22.46
CA LEU A 416 -12.88 -12.60 22.97
C LEU A 416 -12.36 -13.03 24.35
N PHE A 417 -13.21 -13.62 25.20
CA PHE A 417 -12.79 -14.20 26.46
C PHE A 417 -11.89 -15.43 26.30
N GLU A 418 -12.26 -16.33 25.38
CA GLU A 418 -11.45 -17.52 25.07
C GLU A 418 -10.05 -17.10 24.58
N GLN A 419 -9.95 -16.06 23.75
CA GLN A 419 -8.67 -15.51 23.29
C GLN A 419 -7.79 -14.92 24.39
N ASN A 420 -8.38 -14.39 25.46
CA ASN A 420 -7.61 -13.94 26.62
C ASN A 420 -7.04 -15.10 27.43
N ASN A 421 -7.71 -16.26 27.41
CA ASN A 421 -7.33 -17.45 28.16
C ASN A 421 -6.38 -18.38 27.39
N GLU A 422 -6.22 -18.19 26.08
CA GLU A 422 -5.20 -18.90 25.31
C GLU A 422 -3.77 -18.49 25.72
N LYS A 423 -2.96 -19.48 26.11
CA LYS A 423 -1.54 -19.26 26.45
C LYS A 423 -0.81 -18.63 25.25
N THR A 424 -0.23 -17.44 25.45
CA THR A 424 0.53 -16.71 24.43
C THR A 424 1.84 -17.43 24.05
N SER A 425 1.77 -18.41 23.14
CA SER A 425 2.97 -19.02 22.57
C SER A 425 3.63 -18.03 21.58
N ARG A 426 4.93 -17.77 21.76
CA ARG A 426 5.73 -16.98 20.81
C ARG A 426 6.12 -17.87 19.65
N GLN A 427 5.30 -18.00 18.61
CA GLN A 427 5.65 -18.89 17.50
C GLN A 427 5.38 -18.22 16.16
N SER A 428 6.43 -18.16 15.33
CA SER A 428 6.48 -17.39 14.08
C SER A 428 5.73 -18.09 12.96
N SER A 429 4.81 -17.38 12.32
CA SER A 429 4.17 -17.79 11.06
C SER A 429 5.10 -17.52 9.87
N GLY A 430 5.04 -18.36 8.82
CA GLY A 430 5.84 -18.19 7.59
C GLY A 430 5.64 -16.79 7.02
N GLN A 431 6.71 -16.02 6.96
CA GLN A 431 6.71 -14.62 6.51
C GLN A 431 7.40 -14.54 5.16
N THR A 432 6.77 -13.88 4.20
CA THR A 432 7.48 -13.43 3.00
C THR A 432 8.20 -12.14 3.35
N VAL A 433 9.53 -12.16 3.22
CA VAL A 433 10.38 -10.99 3.45
C VAL A 433 10.51 -10.24 2.13
N VAL A 434 9.97 -9.04 2.06
CA VAL A 434 10.15 -8.11 0.93
C VAL A 434 11.02 -6.97 1.41
N GLY A 435 12.32 -7.01 1.08
CA GLY A 435 13.31 -6.08 1.62
C GLY A 435 13.43 -6.22 3.14
N HIS A 436 13.17 -5.14 3.88
CA HIS A 436 13.10 -5.16 5.34
C HIS A 436 11.68 -5.37 5.91
N ALA A 437 10.66 -5.30 5.05
CA ALA A 437 9.27 -5.49 5.44
C ALA A 437 8.89 -6.97 5.41
N LYS A 438 8.05 -7.37 6.36
CA LYS A 438 7.46 -8.71 6.40
C LYS A 438 5.99 -8.58 6.08
N VAL A 439 5.58 -9.18 4.97
CA VAL A 439 4.25 -9.06 4.39
C VAL A 439 3.67 -10.45 4.11
N MET A 440 2.35 -10.57 4.21
CA MET A 440 1.63 -11.84 4.00
C MET A 440 0.15 -11.60 3.76
N SER A 441 -0.48 -12.46 2.97
CA SER A 441 -1.94 -12.57 2.90
C SER A 441 -2.49 -13.41 4.06
N TYR A 442 -3.80 -13.33 4.31
CA TYR A 442 -4.47 -14.24 5.23
C TYR A 442 -4.29 -15.71 4.81
N ASP A 443 -4.32 -15.99 3.50
CA ASP A 443 -4.15 -17.35 2.97
C ASP A 443 -2.75 -17.91 3.24
N ASP A 444 -1.70 -17.08 3.15
CA ASP A 444 -0.34 -17.45 3.54
C ASP A 444 -0.27 -17.85 5.02
N ILE A 445 -1.01 -17.14 5.89
CA ILE A 445 -1.09 -17.44 7.33
C ILE A 445 -1.77 -18.78 7.56
N VAL A 446 -2.89 -19.04 6.87
CA VAL A 446 -3.64 -20.30 6.95
C VAL A 446 -2.81 -21.46 6.42
N GLU A 447 -2.12 -21.30 5.29
CA GLU A 447 -1.24 -22.33 4.75
C GLU A 447 -0.08 -22.63 5.71
N ALA A 448 0.54 -21.59 6.29
CA ALA A 448 1.57 -21.74 7.30
C ALA A 448 1.05 -22.39 8.60
N GLN A 449 -0.23 -22.24 8.95
CA GLN A 449 -0.89 -23.00 10.03
C GLN A 449 -1.01 -24.48 9.66
N ARG A 450 -1.62 -24.81 8.51
CA ARG A 450 -1.80 -26.20 8.06
C ARG A 450 -0.47 -26.96 7.96
N ARG A 451 0.56 -26.36 7.37
CA ARG A 451 1.90 -26.97 7.26
C ARG A 451 2.49 -27.30 8.63
N ARG A 452 2.21 -26.49 9.65
CA ARG A 452 2.66 -26.73 11.03
C ARG A 452 1.87 -27.84 11.70
N ASP A 453 0.55 -27.85 11.55
CA ASP A 453 -0.30 -28.89 12.14
C ASP A 453 0.08 -30.26 11.57
N LEU A 454 0.33 -30.31 10.25
CA LEU A 454 0.87 -31.50 9.57
C LEU A 454 2.27 -31.89 10.08
N ALA A 455 3.15 -30.94 10.40
CA ALA A 455 4.47 -31.21 10.95
C ALA A 455 4.42 -31.68 12.41
N ALA A 456 3.51 -31.14 13.22
CA ALA A 456 3.27 -31.55 14.60
C ALA A 456 2.61 -32.94 14.68
N ALA A 457 1.81 -33.31 13.67
CA ALA A 457 1.20 -34.62 13.54
C ALA A 457 2.19 -35.73 13.09
N LYS A 458 3.40 -35.39 12.64
CA LYS A 458 4.43 -36.39 12.33
C LYS A 458 5.09 -36.90 13.62
N PRO A 459 5.21 -38.22 13.84
CA PRO A 459 5.85 -38.75 15.04
C PRO A 459 7.31 -38.31 15.09
N SER A 460 7.67 -37.60 16.16
CA SER A 460 9.02 -37.06 16.34
C SER A 460 10.03 -38.19 16.62
N SER A 461 11.27 -38.02 16.19
CA SER A 461 12.42 -38.92 16.41
C SER A 461 12.92 -38.96 17.88
N THR A 462 11.99 -38.89 18.84
CA THR A 462 12.22 -38.90 20.28
C THR A 462 12.94 -40.15 20.78
N HIS A 463 12.88 -41.27 20.04
CA HIS A 463 13.57 -42.50 20.40
C HIS A 463 15.10 -42.39 20.40
N LYS A 464 15.72 -41.54 19.56
CA LYS A 464 17.19 -41.41 19.51
C LYS A 464 17.77 -40.62 20.68
N ARG A 465 17.03 -39.65 21.24
CA ARG A 465 17.52 -38.84 22.38
C ARG A 465 17.41 -39.57 23.72
N ARG A 466 16.44 -40.47 23.88
CA ARG A 466 16.27 -41.25 25.12
C ARG A 466 17.42 -42.23 25.36
N SER A 467 17.85 -42.94 24.31
CA SER A 467 18.99 -43.88 24.42
C SER A 467 20.32 -43.21 24.78
N LYS A 468 20.54 -41.96 24.32
CA LYS A 468 21.77 -41.21 24.64
C LYS A 468 21.78 -40.71 26.08
N ALA A 469 20.62 -40.35 26.63
CA ALA A 469 20.49 -39.92 28.02
C ALA A 469 20.60 -41.10 29.00
N GLU A 470 20.04 -42.26 28.66
CA GLU A 470 20.14 -43.48 29.47
C GLU A 470 21.59 -43.99 29.55
N ASN A 471 22.32 -44.02 28.43
CA ASN A 471 23.74 -44.41 28.43
C ASN A 471 24.64 -43.45 29.22
N GLN A 472 24.29 -42.15 29.26
CA GLN A 472 25.05 -41.15 30.00
C GLN A 472 24.77 -41.20 31.52
N LEU A 473 23.58 -41.66 31.91
CA LEU A 473 23.21 -41.89 33.31
C LEU A 473 23.89 -43.15 33.88
N LEU A 474 23.92 -44.23 33.09
CA LEU A 474 24.64 -45.46 33.44
C LEU A 474 26.14 -45.21 33.66
N SER A 475 26.78 -44.46 32.76
CA SER A 475 28.20 -44.09 32.89
C SER A 475 28.49 -43.28 34.16
N LYS A 476 27.60 -42.34 34.55
CA LYS A 476 27.78 -41.54 35.77
C LYS A 476 27.55 -42.34 37.05
N MET A 477 26.62 -43.30 37.04
CA MET A 477 26.41 -44.18 38.19
C MET A 477 27.61 -45.10 38.43
N GLU A 478 28.27 -45.54 37.36
CA GLU A 478 29.45 -46.40 37.42
C GLU A 478 30.69 -45.64 37.91
N GLU A 479 30.86 -44.38 37.49
CA GLU A 479 31.88 -43.46 38.04
C GLU A 479 31.64 -43.15 39.52
N LYS A 480 30.38 -42.91 39.93
CA LYS A 480 30.03 -42.68 41.34
C LYS A 480 30.37 -43.90 42.20
N ARG A 481 30.08 -45.10 41.71
CA ARG A 481 30.36 -46.34 42.45
C ARG A 481 31.87 -46.60 42.61
N LYS A 482 32.68 -46.24 41.60
CA LYS A 482 34.14 -46.28 41.71
C LYS A 482 34.68 -45.27 42.72
N ALA A 483 34.15 -44.04 42.71
CA ALA A 483 34.53 -43.01 43.68
C ALA A 483 34.16 -43.41 45.11
N GLU A 484 32.97 -43.98 45.33
CA GLU A 484 32.54 -44.48 46.65
C GLU A 484 33.41 -45.65 47.14
N GLN A 485 33.84 -46.55 46.24
CA GLN A 485 34.76 -47.62 46.57
C GLN A 485 36.17 -47.11 46.88
N GLU A 486 36.66 -46.09 46.17
CA GLU A 486 37.96 -45.46 46.46
C GLU A 486 37.92 -44.70 47.80
N ILE A 487 36.83 -44.00 48.13
CA ILE A 487 36.66 -43.31 49.43
C ILE A 487 36.68 -44.32 50.59
N GLN A 488 36.10 -45.52 50.40
CA GLN A 488 36.10 -46.59 51.40
C GLN A 488 37.47 -47.24 51.62
N VAL A 489 38.31 -47.32 50.58
CA VAL A 489 39.66 -47.92 50.65
C VAL A 489 40.67 -47.00 51.36
N TRP A 490 40.43 -45.69 51.37
CA TRP A 490 41.34 -44.69 51.94
C TRP A 490 40.91 -44.15 53.32
N ASP A 491 39.86 -44.71 53.93
CA ASP A 491 39.31 -44.34 55.25
C ASP A 491 39.09 -42.82 55.44
N MET A 492 38.55 -42.17 54.41
CA MET A 492 38.32 -40.72 54.38
C MET A 492 36.88 -40.30 54.74
N ASN A 493 36.13 -41.15 55.46
CA ASN A 493 34.70 -40.92 55.74
C ASN A 493 34.43 -39.65 56.59
N ASP A 494 35.38 -39.19 57.41
CA ASP A 494 35.17 -38.08 58.33
C ASP A 494 35.42 -36.67 57.72
N TYR A 495 35.81 -36.56 56.45
CA TYR A 495 36.16 -35.27 55.82
C TYR A 495 35.11 -34.68 54.86
N CYS A 496 33.89 -35.25 54.79
CA CYS A 496 32.82 -34.73 53.92
C CYS A 496 31.53 -34.40 54.68
N SER A 497 31.52 -33.30 55.45
CA SER A 497 30.31 -32.75 56.10
C SER A 497 29.97 -31.33 55.62
N VAL A 498 29.92 -31.12 54.31
CA VAL A 498 29.40 -29.85 53.74
C VAL A 498 28.41 -30.16 52.63
N LEU A 499 27.29 -30.84 52.90
CA LEU A 499 26.15 -30.86 51.98
C LEU A 499 24.78 -31.22 52.62
N ASP A 500 24.65 -31.28 53.95
CA ASP A 500 23.35 -31.50 54.61
C ASP A 500 22.76 -30.21 55.17
N LEU A 501 22.07 -29.45 54.33
CA LEU A 501 21.04 -28.50 54.76
C LEU A 501 20.03 -28.28 53.61
N GLN A 502 19.19 -29.28 53.38
CA GLN A 502 17.90 -29.11 52.71
C GLN A 502 16.97 -30.28 53.04
N ASN A 503 16.31 -30.22 54.20
CA ASN A 503 15.00 -30.82 54.43
C ASN A 503 14.38 -30.21 55.70
N HIS A 504 13.06 -29.94 55.65
CA HIS A 504 12.20 -29.19 56.60
C HIS A 504 12.20 -27.66 56.32
N LEU A 505 11.12 -27.02 55.84
CA LEU A 505 9.69 -27.17 56.13
C LEU A 505 8.81 -26.70 54.95
N THR A 506 7.84 -27.54 54.58
CA THR A 506 6.51 -27.18 54.07
C THR A 506 5.59 -26.85 55.24
N VAL A 507 4.94 -25.66 55.22
CA VAL A 507 3.49 -25.45 55.38
C VAL A 507 3.12 -24.24 54.52
#